data_AF-A0A2V7P447-F1
#
_entry.id   AF-A0A2V7P447-F1
#
_cell.length_a   1.000
_cell.length_b   1.000
_cell.length_c   1.000
_cell.angle_alpha   90.00
_cell.angle_beta   90.00
_cell.angle_gamma   90.00
#
_symmetry.space_group_name_H-M   'P 1'
#
loop_
_entity.id
_entity.type
_entity.pdbx_description
1 polymer ?
#
loop_
_entity_poly.entity_id
_entity_poly.type
_entity_poly.pdbx_seq_one_letter_code
_entity_poly.pdbx_strand_id
1 'polypeptide(L)'
;MARSPSTQERLVASAAVVGGALIATGAFLPWLSLFAGLHPLRGVIGLNGRLLAAAGAVCVVAGVRCWQRPARGLQRAVAVLGWVLTPFATYLAVQLLDSYRELRANPMLVPRLGPGLFLALLGSLLAAATALPSSRRRV
;
A
#
# COMPACT_ATOMS: atom_id res chain seq x y z
N MET A 1 25.55 -21.23 -14.46
CA MET A 1 26.04 -19.89 -14.05
C MET A 1 24.88 -19.06 -13.52
N ALA A 2 24.80 -18.83 -12.21
CA ALA A 2 23.79 -17.94 -11.64
C ALA A 2 24.24 -16.49 -11.84
N ARG A 3 23.49 -15.71 -12.61
CA ARG A 3 23.76 -14.28 -12.84
C ARG A 3 23.56 -13.54 -11.52
N SER A 4 24.53 -12.77 -11.06
CA SER A 4 24.36 -11.91 -9.89
C SER A 4 23.28 -10.85 -10.20
N PRO A 5 22.30 -10.63 -9.31
CA PRO A 5 21.24 -9.67 -9.55
C PRO A 5 21.82 -8.25 -9.69
N SER A 6 21.37 -7.53 -10.71
CA SER A 6 21.76 -6.14 -10.98
C SER A 6 21.25 -5.20 -9.88
N THR A 7 21.91 -4.05 -9.70
CA THR A 7 21.48 -3.01 -8.75
C THR A 7 20.03 -2.59 -8.97
N GLN A 8 19.58 -2.51 -10.23
CA GLN A 8 18.20 -2.18 -10.58
C GLN A 8 17.20 -3.25 -10.14
N GLU A 9 17.52 -4.54 -10.29
CA GLU A 9 16.67 -5.64 -9.81
C GLU A 9 16.53 -5.62 -8.29
N ARG A 10 17.61 -5.28 -7.57
CA ARG A 10 17.58 -5.10 -6.11
C ARG A 10 16.74 -3.89 -5.70
N LEU A 11 16.85 -2.77 -6.41
CA LEU A 11 16.02 -1.58 -6.16
C LEU A 11 14.54 -1.89 -6.37
N VAL A 12 14.17 -2.55 -7.47
CA VAL A 12 12.79 -2.98 -7.75
C VAL A 12 12.28 -3.93 -6.68
N ALA A 13 13.08 -4.93 -6.28
CA ALA A 13 12.72 -5.86 -5.21
C ALA A 13 12.54 -5.12 -3.86
N SER A 14 13.43 -4.18 -3.53
CA SER A 14 13.31 -3.39 -2.30
C SER A 14 12.07 -2.49 -2.31
N ALA A 15 11.76 -1.84 -3.42
CA ALA A 15 10.56 -1.02 -3.56
C ALA A 15 9.28 -1.86 -3.45
N ALA A 16 9.27 -3.08 -3.99
CA ALA A 16 8.18 -4.04 -3.82
C ALA A 16 7.97 -4.44 -2.34
N VAL A 17 9.07 -4.74 -1.63
CA VAL A 17 9.01 -5.11 -0.20
C VAL A 17 8.55 -3.93 0.64
N VAL A 18 9.16 -2.76 0.47
CA VAL A 18 8.81 -1.55 1.22
C VAL A 18 7.37 -1.12 0.91
N GLY A 19 6.98 -1.10 -0.36
CA GLY A 19 5.62 -0.78 -0.78
C GLY A 19 4.59 -1.74 -0.18
N GLY A 20 4.83 -3.06 -0.27
CA GLY A 20 3.97 -4.07 0.34
C GLY A 20 3.87 -3.94 1.87
N ALA A 21 5.00 -3.66 2.53
CA ALA A 21 5.04 -3.48 3.98
C ALA A 21 4.25 -2.24 4.42
N LEU A 22 4.36 -1.12 3.68
CA LEU A 22 3.58 0.09 3.91
C LEU A 22 2.08 -0.13 3.70
N ILE A 23 1.67 -0.87 2.66
CA ILE A 23 0.27 -1.29 2.46
C ILE A 23 -0.24 -2.08 3.67
N ALA A 24 0.52 -3.10 4.07
CA ALA A 24 0.12 -3.98 5.17
C ALA A 24 0.02 -3.20 6.49
N THR A 25 1.07 -2.46 6.86
CA THR A 25 1.05 -1.62 8.08
C THR A 25 -0.05 -0.58 8.03
N GLY A 26 -0.24 0.12 6.91
CA GLY A 26 -1.31 1.10 6.73
C GLY A 26 -2.71 0.53 6.98
N ALA A 27 -2.94 -0.75 6.67
CA ALA A 27 -4.20 -1.43 6.99
C ALA A 27 -4.43 -1.69 8.49
N PHE A 28 -3.36 -1.88 9.27
CA PHE A 28 -3.44 -2.09 10.73
C PHE A 28 -3.48 -0.79 11.52
N LEU A 29 -3.00 0.32 10.94
CA LEU A 29 -3.09 1.63 11.59
C LEU A 29 -4.53 2.17 11.58
N PRO A 30 -4.87 3.11 12.49
CA PRO A 30 -6.15 3.79 12.48
C PRO A 30 -6.36 4.53 11.15
N TRP A 31 -7.52 4.35 10.55
CA TRP A 31 -7.96 5.12 9.38
C TRP A 31 -8.79 6.32 9.81
N LEU A 32 -9.58 6.13 10.87
CA LEU A 32 -10.38 7.16 11.52
C LEU A 32 -10.26 6.97 13.03
N SER A 33 -10.45 8.03 13.81
CA SER A 33 -10.72 7.93 15.22
C SER A 33 -11.93 8.77 15.59
N LEU A 34 -12.75 8.25 16.49
CA LEU A 34 -13.90 8.92 17.07
C LEU A 34 -13.56 9.52 18.44
N PHE A 35 -14.39 10.45 18.91
CA PHE A 35 -14.31 11.09 20.22
C PHE A 35 -12.92 11.66 20.49
N ALA A 36 -12.43 12.51 19.59
CA ALA A 36 -11.12 13.17 19.66
C ALA A 36 -9.88 12.24 19.74
N GLY A 37 -10.03 10.94 19.46
CA GLY A 37 -8.91 9.99 19.52
C GLY A 37 -9.15 8.77 20.41
N LEU A 38 -10.23 8.76 21.20
CA LEU A 38 -10.48 7.71 22.19
C LEU A 38 -10.83 6.36 21.57
N HIS A 39 -11.55 6.37 20.43
CA HIS A 39 -11.91 5.14 19.72
C HIS A 39 -11.29 5.08 18.32
N PRO A 40 -10.12 4.42 18.17
CA PRO A 40 -9.48 4.24 16.88
C PRO A 40 -10.18 3.15 16.06
N LEU A 41 -10.63 3.51 14.87
CA LEU A 41 -11.14 2.60 13.86
C LEU A 41 -9.99 2.21 12.92
N ARG A 42 -9.46 1.01 13.13
CA ARG A 42 -8.41 0.42 12.29
C ARG A 42 -9.03 -0.17 11.02
N GLY A 43 -8.31 -0.06 9.91
CA GLY A 43 -8.76 -0.62 8.63
C GLY A 43 -9.07 -2.11 8.70
N VAL A 44 -8.24 -2.88 9.40
CA VAL A 44 -8.35 -4.35 9.48
C VAL A 44 -9.62 -4.87 10.16
N ILE A 45 -10.36 -4.00 10.86
CA ILE A 45 -11.66 -4.35 11.44
C ILE A 45 -12.67 -4.61 10.32
N GLY A 46 -12.58 -3.87 9.21
CA GLY A 46 -13.43 -4.05 8.03
C GLY A 46 -12.84 -4.98 6.98
N LEU A 47 -13.69 -5.54 6.12
CA LEU A 47 -13.27 -6.41 5.01
C LEU A 47 -12.26 -5.71 4.08
N ASN A 48 -12.47 -4.44 3.77
CA ASN A 48 -11.60 -3.65 2.89
C ASN A 48 -10.16 -3.58 3.41
N GLY A 49 -9.96 -3.34 4.71
CA GLY A 49 -8.62 -3.32 5.29
C GLY A 49 -7.98 -4.70 5.39
N ARG A 50 -8.76 -5.78 5.57
CA ARG A 50 -8.23 -7.16 5.53
C ARG A 50 -7.75 -7.53 4.12
N LEU A 51 -8.51 -7.14 3.09
CA LEU A 51 -8.09 -7.31 1.69
C LEU A 51 -6.81 -6.52 1.39
N LEU A 52 -6.73 -5.27 1.87
CA LEU A 52 -5.53 -4.44 1.73
C LEU A 52 -4.32 -5.08 2.43
N ALA A 53 -4.50 -5.57 3.66
CA ALA A 53 -3.45 -6.22 4.43
C ALA A 53 -2.95 -7.50 3.75
N ALA A 54 -3.87 -8.33 3.26
CA ALA A 54 -3.53 -9.56 2.53
C ALA A 54 -2.77 -9.24 1.24
N ALA A 55 -3.22 -8.26 0.47
CA ALA A 55 -2.56 -7.84 -0.76
C ALA A 55 -1.16 -7.26 -0.50
N GLY A 56 -1.00 -6.44 0.54
CA GLY A 56 0.30 -5.94 1.01
C GLY A 56 1.24 -7.07 1.40
N ALA A 57 0.76 -8.07 2.14
CA ALA A 57 1.55 -9.24 2.51
C ALA A 57 2.01 -10.04 1.27
N VAL A 58 1.14 -10.19 0.26
CA VAL A 58 1.50 -10.82 -1.02
C VAL A 58 2.61 -10.04 -1.72
N CYS A 59 2.55 -8.70 -1.74
CA CYS A 59 3.64 -7.86 -2.27
C CYS A 59 4.97 -8.09 -1.54
N VAL A 60 4.94 -8.17 -0.20
CA VAL A 60 6.15 -8.43 0.61
C VAL A 60 6.76 -9.78 0.26
N VAL A 61 5.96 -10.85 0.26
CA VAL A 61 6.42 -12.21 -0.03
C VAL A 61 6.98 -12.29 -1.46
N ALA A 62 6.29 -11.67 -2.43
CA ALA A 62 6.75 -11.61 -3.81
C ALA A 62 8.05 -10.81 -3.96
N GLY A 63 8.18 -9.67 -3.27
CA GLY A 63 9.39 -8.85 -3.27
C GLY A 63 10.60 -9.57 -2.66
N VAL A 64 10.42 -10.24 -1.51
CA VAL A 64 11.48 -11.06 -0.89
C VAL A 64 11.90 -12.21 -1.81
N ARG A 65 10.95 -12.86 -2.48
CA ARG A 65 11.25 -13.94 -3.43
C ARG A 65 11.98 -13.42 -4.67
N CYS A 66 11.64 -12.22 -5.17
CA CYS A 66 12.40 -11.54 -6.23
C CYS A 66 13.85 -11.24 -5.82
N TRP A 67 14.10 -10.99 -4.54
CA TRP A 67 15.46 -10.80 -4.03
C TRP A 67 16.28 -12.10 -4.06
N GLN A 68 15.66 -13.23 -3.71
CA GLN A 68 16.31 -14.55 -3.73
C GLN A 68 16.48 -15.09 -5.16
N ARG A 69 15.45 -14.94 -6.00
CA ARG A 69 15.40 -15.46 -7.38
C ARG A 69 14.70 -14.43 -8.27
N PRO A 70 15.44 -13.57 -8.98
CA PRO A 70 14.85 -12.57 -9.85
C PRO A 70 14.06 -13.26 -10.97
N ALA A 71 12.73 -13.12 -10.91
CA ALA A 71 11.81 -13.68 -11.89
C ALA A 71 10.96 -12.55 -12.47
N ARG A 72 11.11 -12.28 -13.78
CA ARG A 72 10.39 -11.20 -14.49
C ARG A 72 8.87 -11.33 -14.34
N GLY A 73 8.33 -12.54 -14.29
CA GLY A 73 6.90 -12.79 -14.08
C GLY A 73 6.41 -12.32 -12.71
N LEU A 74 7.21 -12.55 -11.65
CA LEU A 74 6.86 -12.15 -10.29
C LEU A 74 6.96 -10.64 -10.10
N GLN A 75 7.94 -10.00 -10.72
CA GLN A 75 8.05 -8.54 -10.76
C GLN A 75 6.85 -7.90 -11.46
N ARG A 76 6.40 -8.46 -12.60
CA ARG A 76 5.18 -7.99 -13.29
C ARG A 76 3.94 -8.19 -12.43
N ALA A 77 3.82 -9.31 -11.72
CA ALA A 77 2.69 -9.56 -10.83
C ALA A 77 2.59 -8.50 -9.72
N VAL A 78 3.72 -8.15 -9.09
CA VAL A 78 3.77 -7.07 -8.08
C VAL A 78 3.40 -5.71 -8.68
N ALA A 79 3.93 -5.40 -9.86
CA ALA A 79 3.59 -4.17 -10.57
C ALA A 79 2.09 -4.06 -10.86
N VAL A 80 1.48 -5.13 -11.41
CA VAL A 80 0.03 -5.19 -11.66
C VAL A 80 -0.75 -5.04 -10.36
N LEU A 81 -0.32 -5.74 -9.30
CA LEU A 81 -0.99 -5.64 -8.01
C LEU A 81 -0.92 -4.22 -7.44
N GLY A 82 0.22 -3.55 -7.54
CA GLY A 82 0.36 -2.13 -7.16
C GLY A 82 -0.55 -1.20 -7.95
N TRP A 83 -0.66 -1.42 -9.27
CA TRP A 83 -1.58 -0.68 -10.14
C TRP A 83 -3.05 -0.92 -9.82
N VAL A 84 -3.43 -2.11 -9.35
CA VAL A 84 -4.80 -2.42 -8.91
C VAL A 84 -5.07 -1.85 -7.52
N LEU A 85 -4.10 -1.94 -6.60
CA LEU A 85 -4.24 -1.45 -5.24
C LEU A 85 -4.29 0.07 -5.16
N THR A 86 -3.64 0.78 -6.08
CA THR A 86 -3.64 2.25 -6.10
C THR A 86 -5.05 2.85 -6.26
N PRO A 87 -5.84 2.55 -7.32
CA PRO A 87 -7.19 3.05 -7.44
C PRO A 87 -8.10 2.53 -6.32
N PHE A 88 -7.88 1.30 -5.82
CA PHE A 88 -8.64 0.77 -4.68
C PHE A 88 -8.38 1.57 -3.39
N ALA A 89 -7.11 1.86 -3.07
CA ALA A 89 -6.74 2.70 -1.94
C ALA A 89 -7.23 4.15 -2.10
N THR A 90 -7.18 4.70 -3.31
CA THR A 90 -7.75 6.02 -3.62
C THR A 90 -9.26 6.04 -3.41
N TYR A 91 -9.98 5.02 -3.90
CA TYR A 91 -11.42 4.88 -3.69
C TYR A 91 -11.77 4.85 -2.19
N LEU A 92 -11.05 4.04 -1.40
CA LEU A 92 -11.23 4.00 0.04
C LEU A 92 -10.92 5.35 0.69
N ALA A 93 -9.93 6.09 0.20
CA ALA A 93 -9.57 7.40 0.74
C ALA A 93 -10.68 8.43 0.49
N VAL A 94 -11.29 8.43 -0.70
CA VAL A 94 -12.45 9.27 -1.01
C VAL A 94 -13.63 8.89 -0.11
N GLN A 95 -13.95 7.60 -0.02
CA GLN A 95 -15.03 7.10 0.85
C GLN A 95 -14.82 7.48 2.33
N LEU A 96 -13.58 7.42 2.81
CA LEU A 96 -13.20 7.83 4.16
C LEU A 96 -13.40 9.34 4.36
N LEU A 97 -13.05 10.16 3.38
CA LEU A 97 -13.21 11.61 3.44
C LEU A 97 -14.69 12.02 3.44
N ASP A 98 -15.52 11.36 2.66
CA ASP A 98 -16.96 11.60 2.64
C ASP A 98 -17.59 11.20 3.98
N SER A 99 -17.24 10.02 4.51
CA SER A 99 -17.65 9.57 5.84
C SER A 99 -17.19 10.56 6.93
N TYR A 100 -15.95 11.05 6.83
CA TYR A 100 -15.41 12.04 7.76
C TYR A 100 -16.20 13.36 7.73
N ARG A 101 -16.59 13.85 6.54
CA ARG A 101 -17.39 15.07 6.38
C ARG A 101 -18.78 14.90 6.99
N GLU A 102 -19.44 13.77 6.77
CA GLU A 102 -20.73 13.46 7.38
C GLU A 102 -20.65 13.36 8.90
N LEU A 103 -19.64 12.66 9.44
CA LEU A 103 -19.44 12.55 10.89
C LEU A 103 -19.06 13.89 11.52
N ARG A 104 -18.35 14.76 10.81
CA ARG A 104 -17.99 16.10 11.31
C ARG A 104 -19.21 17.01 11.44
N ALA A 105 -20.28 16.77 10.68
CA ALA A 105 -21.55 17.48 10.87
C ALA A 105 -22.24 17.13 12.20
N ASN A 106 -21.83 16.04 12.86
CA ASN A 106 -22.34 15.63 14.16
C ASN A 106 -21.41 16.12 15.30
N PRO A 107 -21.82 17.10 16.11
CA PRO A 107 -20.95 17.70 17.13
C PRO A 107 -20.50 16.75 18.25
N MET A 108 -21.20 15.63 18.45
CA MET A 108 -20.85 14.65 19.50
C MET A 108 -19.65 13.76 19.17
N LEU A 109 -19.31 13.56 17.88
CA LEU A 109 -18.39 12.48 17.48
C LEU A 109 -16.93 12.93 17.27
N VAL A 110 -16.67 14.24 17.15
CA VAL A 110 -15.34 14.87 16.96
C VAL A 110 -14.36 13.94 16.22
N PRO A 111 -14.59 13.68 14.92
CA PRO A 111 -13.79 12.71 14.17
C PRO A 111 -12.38 13.25 13.89
N ARG A 112 -11.39 12.34 13.83
CA ARG A 112 -10.02 12.62 13.37
C ARG A 112 -9.60 11.60 12.32
N LEU A 113 -8.98 12.07 11.25
CA LEU A 113 -8.36 11.20 10.25
C LEU A 113 -7.09 10.57 10.81
N GLY A 114 -6.96 9.25 10.63
CA GLY A 114 -5.78 8.50 11.00
C GLY A 114 -4.81 8.35 9.81
N PRO A 115 -3.53 8.02 10.08
CA PRO A 115 -2.50 7.94 9.04
C PRO A 115 -2.56 6.66 8.19
N GLY A 116 -3.32 5.63 8.63
CA GLY A 116 -3.17 4.28 8.09
C GLY A 116 -3.47 4.16 6.59
N LEU A 117 -4.60 4.72 6.14
CA LEU A 117 -4.99 4.60 4.74
C LEU A 117 -4.04 5.36 3.79
N PHE A 118 -3.52 6.51 4.23
CA PHE A 118 -2.55 7.29 3.46
C PHE A 118 -1.21 6.56 3.33
N LEU A 119 -0.75 5.89 4.40
CA LEU A 119 0.43 5.00 4.35
C LEU A 119 0.23 3.89 3.33
N ALA A 120 -0.95 3.28 3.28
CA ALA A 120 -1.21 2.22 2.33
C ALA A 120 -1.27 2.72 0.87
N LEU A 121 -1.83 3.91 0.64
CA LEU A 121 -1.81 4.57 -0.67
C LEU A 121 -0.39 4.87 -1.16
N LEU A 122 0.48 5.37 -0.27
CA LEU A 122 1.90 5.58 -0.59
C LEU A 122 2.60 4.25 -0.92
N GLY A 123 2.31 3.21 -0.15
CA GLY A 123 2.84 1.86 -0.40
C GLY A 123 2.40 1.29 -1.75
N SER A 124 1.13 1.48 -2.14
CA SER A 124 0.62 1.02 -3.43
C SER A 124 1.21 1.80 -4.60
N LEU A 125 1.40 3.12 -4.45
CA LEU A 125 2.09 3.94 -5.44
C LEU A 125 3.55 3.49 -5.63
N LEU A 126 4.26 3.22 -4.53
CA LEU A 126 5.63 2.69 -4.57
C LEU A 126 5.69 1.33 -5.27
N ALA A 127 4.74 0.44 -4.96
CA ALA A 127 4.64 -0.86 -5.62
C ALA A 127 4.31 -0.72 -7.12
N ALA A 128 3.39 0.18 -7.50
CA ALA A 128 3.04 0.47 -8.89
C ALA A 128 4.23 1.07 -9.66
N ALA A 129 5.03 1.92 -9.02
CA ALA A 129 6.20 2.55 -9.61
C ALA A 129 7.27 1.54 -10.06
N THR A 130 7.27 0.32 -9.49
CA THR A 130 8.15 -0.77 -9.97
C THR A 130 7.88 -1.19 -11.42
N ALA A 131 6.69 -0.86 -11.95
CA ALA A 131 6.32 -1.08 -13.34
C ALA A 131 6.98 -0.10 -14.32
N LEU A 132 7.39 1.08 -13.85
CA LEU A 132 7.95 2.09 -14.74
C LEU A 132 9.32 1.63 -15.24
N PRO A 133 9.54 1.55 -16.56
CA PRO A 133 10.88 1.43 -17.10
C PRO A 133 11.64 2.67 -16.63
N SER A 134 12.71 2.50 -15.86
CA SER A 134 13.61 3.60 -15.53
C SER A 134 14.25 4.10 -16.83
N SER A 135 13.64 5.08 -17.50
CA SER A 135 14.18 5.72 -18.69
C SER A 135 15.33 6.66 -18.33
N ARG A 136 16.35 6.13 -17.65
CA ARG A 136 17.66 6.79 -17.50
C ARG A 136 18.67 6.00 -18.30
N ARG A 137 18.58 6.15 -19.62
CA ARG A 137 19.63 6.03 -20.65
C ARG A 137 18.94 5.92 -22.02
N ARG A 138 18.55 7.06 -22.57
CA ARG A 138 18.85 7.32 -23.98
C ARG A 138 19.68 8.58 -24.02
N VAL A 139 20.74 8.44 -24.81
CA VAL A 139 21.87 9.33 -25.07
C VAL A 139 21.41 10.76 -25.32
#